data_AF-A0ABC8EIN7-F1
#
_entry.id   AF-A0ABC8EIN7-F1
#
_cell.length_a   1.000
_cell.length_b   1.000
_cell.length_c   1.000
_cell.angle_alpha   90.00
_cell.angle_beta   90.00
_cell.angle_gamma   90.00
#
_symmetry.space_group_name_H-M   'P 1'
#
loop_
_entity.id
_entity.type
_entity.pdbx_description
1 polymer ?
#
loop_
_entity_poly.entity_id
_entity_poly.type
_entity_poly.pdbx_seq_one_letter_code
_entity_poly.pdbx_strand_id
1 'polypeptide(L)'
;MGFLDVFARPSPEKLEKKGDALFEAEQWGLAKLEYDHALELLEKRADPDPDALNRIIEKLASVTKALAHEHLQNAEELIAGGFWDEAQDLLSLALELSAEGDFRQVVERQIRHISDRRPEEKNMDPGQTDLIGRPAGDHDSPTPARNVPEEEYFIALCGTLPVDIGDTYLEYGENFKAGYVALNRGEFKTAEHYLALALDEHPEPGSYIALELAATYANLGRSAEAQHLLKDVLRVHPDALPAYQLLCDIYWEQGAFRQVDALLDSVPAEFSESLAIVLLKGETLRRSGSVEAARTYYQGFLETYGWNAEVAQKLAEAHEILGDPSDARALYREMMETCASCRARVDPEIKHKYAELSFEEGIYNSEVLELYLSLAREIPENAAAYFDRISHIYSSQGNMDEALRFRGFSERAKTEPNHRS
;
A
#
# COMPACT_ATOMS: atom_id res chain seq x y z
N MET A 1 5.83 40.99 16.68
CA MET A 1 4.67 40.71 15.79
C MET A 1 4.21 39.30 16.13
N GLY A 2 2.92 39.15 16.45
CA GLY A 2 2.40 38.02 17.23
C GLY A 2 2.27 36.71 16.46
N PHE A 3 2.41 35.60 17.20
CA PHE A 3 2.36 34.21 16.77
C PHE A 3 0.92 33.63 16.77
N LEU A 4 -0.10 34.48 16.63
CA LEU A 4 -1.52 34.13 16.85
C LEU A 4 -2.38 34.07 15.57
N ASP A 5 -1.81 34.19 14.37
CA ASP A 5 -2.58 34.19 13.11
C ASP A 5 -2.64 32.83 12.37
N VAL A 6 -2.08 31.76 12.92
CA VAL A 6 -2.06 30.43 12.26
C VAL A 6 -3.42 29.70 12.32
N PHE A 7 -4.37 30.19 13.12
CA PHE A 7 -5.74 29.65 13.23
C PHE A 7 -6.82 30.59 12.68
N ALA A 8 -6.48 31.43 11.70
CA ALA A 8 -7.50 32.17 10.97
C ALA A 8 -8.36 31.19 10.15
N ARG A 9 -9.70 31.24 10.33
CA ARG A 9 -10.64 30.51 9.47
C ARG A 9 -10.30 30.82 8.01
N PRO A 10 -10.15 29.81 7.13
CA PRO A 10 -9.73 30.02 5.76
C PRO A 10 -10.73 30.95 5.05
N SER A 11 -10.21 31.92 4.30
CA SER A 11 -11.07 32.80 3.51
C SER A 11 -11.66 32.02 2.33
N PRO A 12 -12.85 32.41 1.82
CA PRO A 12 -13.44 31.79 0.63
C PRO A 12 -12.48 31.74 -0.57
N GLU A 13 -11.66 32.77 -0.75
CA GLU A 13 -10.70 32.84 -1.86
C GLU A 13 -9.52 31.85 -1.68
N LYS A 14 -9.19 31.50 -0.43
CA LYS A 14 -8.19 30.49 -0.11
C LYS A 14 -8.75 29.07 -0.31
N LEU A 15 -10.00 28.84 0.10
CA LEU A 15 -10.71 27.57 -0.13
C LEU A 15 -10.90 27.34 -1.63
N GLU A 16 -11.30 28.37 -2.37
CA GLU A 16 -11.44 28.32 -3.83
C GLU A 16 -10.12 27.91 -4.51
N LYS A 17 -8.99 28.55 -4.19
CA LYS A 17 -7.69 28.19 -4.77
C LYS A 17 -7.26 26.78 -4.41
N LYS A 18 -7.62 26.30 -3.22
CA LYS A 18 -7.34 24.93 -2.80
C LYS A 18 -8.20 23.95 -3.59
N GLY A 19 -9.48 24.25 -3.76
CA GLY A 19 -10.38 23.53 -4.65
C GLY A 19 -9.86 23.48 -6.09
N ASP A 20 -9.35 24.60 -6.62
CA ASP A 20 -8.77 24.68 -7.96
C ASP A 20 -7.55 23.74 -8.11
N ALA A 21 -6.65 23.75 -7.13
CA ALA A 21 -5.48 22.88 -7.15
C ALA A 21 -5.86 21.39 -7.06
N LEU A 22 -6.85 21.05 -6.25
CA LEU A 22 -7.38 19.69 -6.13
C LEU A 22 -8.10 19.24 -7.41
N PHE A 23 -8.82 20.16 -8.06
CA PHE A 23 -9.48 19.92 -9.33
C PHE A 23 -8.46 19.63 -10.43
N GLU A 24 -7.39 20.42 -10.55
CA GLU A 24 -6.31 20.16 -11.51
C GLU A 24 -5.56 18.85 -11.23
N ALA A 25 -5.58 18.38 -9.97
CA ALA A 25 -4.99 17.11 -9.56
C ALA A 25 -5.96 15.91 -9.71
N GLU A 26 -7.13 16.11 -10.33
CA GLU A 26 -8.16 15.08 -10.52
C GLU A 26 -8.73 14.48 -9.22
N GLN A 27 -8.62 15.21 -8.10
CA GLN A 27 -9.17 14.81 -6.79
C GLN A 27 -10.56 15.42 -6.61
N TRP A 28 -11.54 14.88 -7.33
CA TRP A 28 -12.82 15.56 -7.56
C TRP A 28 -13.67 15.75 -6.30
N GLY A 29 -13.85 14.75 -5.44
CA GLY A 29 -14.67 14.93 -4.23
C GLY A 29 -14.00 15.81 -3.19
N LEU A 30 -12.67 15.79 -3.11
CA LEU A 30 -11.88 16.74 -2.33
C LEU A 30 -12.05 18.18 -2.81
N ALA A 31 -11.94 18.41 -4.11
CA ALA A 31 -12.18 19.72 -4.72
C ALA A 31 -13.62 20.20 -4.47
N LYS A 32 -14.61 19.30 -4.59
CA LYS A 32 -16.02 19.61 -4.30
C LYS A 32 -16.23 20.11 -2.88
N LEU A 33 -15.61 19.48 -1.88
CA LEU A 33 -15.73 19.92 -0.49
C LEU A 33 -15.20 21.34 -0.26
N GLU A 34 -14.04 21.66 -0.83
CA GLU A 34 -13.44 22.99 -0.68
C GLU A 34 -14.32 24.07 -1.34
N TYR A 35 -14.95 23.76 -2.48
CA TYR A 35 -15.90 24.67 -3.10
C TYR A 35 -17.23 24.77 -2.35
N ASP A 36 -17.79 23.68 -1.83
CA ASP A 36 -19.01 23.70 -1.00
C ASP A 36 -18.79 24.55 0.25
N HIS A 37 -17.63 24.40 0.90
CA HIS A 37 -17.25 25.20 2.06
C HIS A 37 -17.02 26.67 1.69
N ALA A 38 -16.39 26.96 0.54
CA ALA A 38 -16.24 28.32 0.04
C ALA A 38 -17.62 28.97 -0.21
N LEU A 39 -18.56 28.22 -0.80
CA LEU A 39 -19.94 28.67 -1.06
C LEU A 39 -20.66 29.00 0.24
N GLU A 40 -20.64 28.09 1.22
CA GLU A 40 -21.29 28.28 2.52
C GLU A 40 -20.77 29.54 3.24
N LEU A 41 -19.46 29.81 3.17
CA LEU A 41 -18.88 31.01 3.76
C LEU A 41 -19.25 32.29 3.01
N LEU A 42 -19.41 32.23 1.69
CA LEU A 42 -19.85 33.37 0.87
C LEU A 42 -21.32 33.70 1.12
N GLU A 43 -22.20 32.70 1.20
CA GLU A 43 -23.63 32.88 1.47
C GLU A 43 -23.90 33.47 2.87
N LYS A 44 -23.05 33.17 3.85
CA LYS A 44 -23.16 33.70 5.22
C LYS A 44 -22.64 35.13 5.38
N ARG A 45 -22.06 35.76 4.35
CA ARG A 45 -21.63 37.16 4.41
C ARG A 45 -22.84 38.10 4.42
N ALA A 46 -22.75 39.21 5.16
CA ALA A 46 -23.83 40.20 5.27
C ALA A 46 -24.14 40.91 3.94
N ASP A 47 -23.16 40.96 3.03
CA ASP A 47 -23.29 41.44 1.65
C ASP A 47 -22.49 40.49 0.74
N PRO A 48 -23.13 39.44 0.18
CA PRO A 48 -22.46 38.44 -0.65
C PRO A 48 -22.08 39.03 -2.01
N ASP A 49 -20.83 38.82 -2.44
CA ASP A 49 -20.39 39.18 -3.79
C ASP A 49 -21.06 38.24 -4.82
N PRO A 50 -21.96 38.75 -5.69
CA PRO A 50 -22.68 37.92 -6.65
C PRO A 50 -21.77 37.25 -7.68
N ASP A 51 -20.68 37.91 -8.05
CA ASP A 51 -19.73 37.37 -9.04
C ASP A 51 -18.91 36.23 -8.44
N ALA A 52 -18.51 36.37 -7.17
CA ALA A 52 -17.83 35.29 -6.44
C ALA A 52 -18.74 34.08 -6.20
N LEU A 53 -20.01 34.31 -5.85
CA LEU A 53 -21.00 33.23 -5.71
C LEU A 53 -21.20 32.47 -7.02
N ASN A 54 -21.45 33.18 -8.12
CA ASN A 54 -21.63 32.56 -9.43
C ASN A 54 -20.40 31.75 -9.85
N ARG A 55 -19.20 32.29 -9.62
CA ARG A 55 -17.94 31.59 -9.94
C ARG A 55 -17.79 30.28 -9.16
N ILE A 56 -18.09 30.26 -7.86
CA ILE A 56 -18.03 29.02 -7.06
C ILE A 56 -19.11 28.03 -7.50
N ILE A 57 -20.32 28.50 -7.81
CA ILE A 57 -21.41 27.65 -8.31
C ILE A 57 -21.02 26.99 -9.65
N GLU A 58 -20.40 27.73 -10.57
CA GLU A 58 -19.89 27.18 -11.84
C GLU A 58 -18.80 26.12 -11.61
N LYS A 59 -17.88 26.37 -10.68
CA LYS A 59 -16.84 25.40 -10.29
C LYS A 59 -17.43 24.15 -9.64
N LEU A 60 -18.44 24.31 -8.78
CA LEU A 60 -19.20 23.20 -8.19
C LEU A 60 -19.91 22.36 -9.25
N ALA A 61 -20.53 23.00 -10.25
CA ALA A 61 -21.13 22.28 -11.36
C ALA A 61 -20.09 21.48 -12.15
N SER A 62 -18.91 22.08 -12.42
CA SER A 62 -17.81 21.42 -13.13
C SER A 62 -17.27 20.20 -12.38
N VAL A 63 -16.97 20.33 -11.07
CA VAL A 63 -16.43 19.23 -10.28
C VAL A 63 -17.45 18.12 -10.03
N THR A 64 -18.72 18.48 -9.86
CA THR A 64 -19.79 17.49 -9.69
C THR A 64 -19.97 16.68 -10.97
N LYS A 65 -19.82 17.31 -12.14
CA LYS A 65 -19.80 16.62 -13.43
C LYS A 65 -18.59 15.69 -13.57
N ALA A 66 -17.39 16.14 -13.20
CA ALA A 66 -16.18 15.31 -13.24
C ALA A 66 -16.31 14.08 -12.33
N LEU A 67 -16.76 14.28 -11.09
CA LEU A 67 -17.02 13.21 -10.13
C LEU A 67 -18.08 12.21 -10.62
N ALA A 68 -19.15 12.69 -11.26
CA ALA A 68 -20.16 11.81 -11.87
C ALA A 68 -19.55 10.92 -12.98
N HIS A 69 -18.66 11.46 -13.82
CA HIS A 69 -17.98 10.68 -14.86
C HIS A 69 -17.02 9.65 -14.27
N GLU A 70 -16.33 9.99 -13.18
CA GLU A 70 -15.48 9.06 -12.45
C GLU A 70 -16.31 7.88 -11.89
N HIS A 71 -17.48 8.14 -11.29
CA HIS A 71 -18.37 7.08 -10.84
C HIS A 71 -18.88 6.18 -11.99
N LEU A 72 -19.18 6.76 -13.16
CA LEU A 72 -19.53 5.97 -14.35
C LEU A 72 -18.36 5.07 -14.78
N GLN A 73 -17.14 5.61 -14.88
CA GLN A 73 -15.96 4.82 -15.27
C GLN A 73 -15.70 3.69 -14.28
N ASN A 74 -15.75 3.98 -12.98
CA ASN A 74 -15.59 2.99 -11.92
C ASN A 74 -16.68 1.90 -12.00
N ALA A 75 -17.91 2.25 -12.36
CA ALA A 75 -18.98 1.28 -12.57
C ALA A 75 -18.74 0.37 -13.79
N GLU A 76 -18.18 0.91 -14.88
CA GLU A 76 -17.84 0.11 -16.07
C GLU A 76 -16.76 -0.94 -15.78
N GLU A 77 -15.77 -0.59 -14.95
CA GLU A 77 -14.75 -1.53 -14.47
C GLU A 77 -15.35 -2.62 -13.58
N LEU A 78 -16.28 -2.27 -12.69
CA LEU A 78 -17.01 -3.23 -11.86
C LEU A 78 -17.88 -4.18 -12.69
N ILE A 79 -18.55 -3.66 -13.72
CA ILE A 79 -19.27 -4.47 -14.73
C ILE A 79 -18.31 -5.48 -15.39
N ALA A 80 -17.13 -5.04 -15.81
CA ALA A 80 -16.13 -5.92 -16.42
C ALA A 80 -15.62 -6.99 -15.44
N GLY A 81 -15.55 -6.65 -14.14
CA GLY A 81 -15.19 -7.56 -13.05
C GLY A 81 -16.29 -8.53 -12.61
N GLY A 82 -17.54 -8.33 -13.06
CA GLY A 82 -18.71 -9.11 -12.65
C GLY A 82 -19.37 -8.64 -11.34
N PHE A 83 -19.00 -7.45 -10.85
CA PHE A 83 -19.55 -6.82 -9.64
C PHE A 83 -20.75 -5.94 -10.02
N TRP A 84 -21.81 -6.61 -10.48
CA TRP A 84 -22.96 -5.97 -11.11
C TRP A 84 -23.74 -5.05 -10.20
N ASP A 85 -23.82 -5.40 -8.92
CA ASP A 85 -24.62 -4.66 -7.97
C ASP A 85 -23.88 -3.42 -7.50
N GLU A 86 -22.58 -3.54 -7.21
CA GLU A 86 -21.69 -2.42 -6.91
C GLU A 86 -21.61 -1.43 -8.09
N ALA A 87 -21.59 -1.94 -9.32
CA ALA A 87 -21.66 -1.11 -10.52
C ALA A 87 -23.01 -0.37 -10.62
N GLN A 88 -24.12 -1.05 -10.40
CA GLN A 88 -25.45 -0.42 -10.38
C GLN A 88 -25.50 0.71 -9.34
N ASP A 89 -24.77 0.52 -8.24
CA ASP A 89 -24.77 1.48 -7.17
C ASP A 89 -24.03 2.78 -7.51
N LEU A 90 -22.80 2.66 -8.05
CA LEU A 90 -22.04 3.80 -8.56
C LEU A 90 -22.75 4.52 -9.72
N LEU A 91 -23.46 3.80 -10.59
CA LEU A 91 -24.26 4.40 -11.65
C LEU A 91 -25.42 5.25 -11.10
N SER A 92 -26.01 4.85 -9.97
CA SER A 92 -27.07 5.65 -9.36
C SER A 92 -26.51 6.94 -8.73
N LEU A 93 -25.34 6.85 -8.08
CA LEU A 93 -24.63 8.02 -7.55
C LEU A 93 -24.22 9.00 -8.68
N ALA A 94 -23.77 8.47 -9.82
CA ALA A 94 -23.48 9.27 -11.01
C ALA A 94 -24.72 10.05 -11.51
N LEU A 95 -25.91 9.44 -11.48
CA LEU A 95 -27.18 10.09 -11.86
C LEU A 95 -27.60 11.19 -10.89
N GLU A 96 -27.34 11.01 -9.60
CA GLU A 96 -27.66 12.01 -8.57
C GLU A 96 -26.76 13.24 -8.70
N LEU A 97 -25.49 13.03 -9.00
CA LEU A 97 -24.50 14.10 -9.17
C LEU A 97 -24.68 14.84 -10.51
N SER A 98 -25.08 14.16 -11.59
CA SER A 98 -25.28 14.80 -12.88
C SER A 98 -26.53 14.32 -13.62
N ALA A 99 -27.47 15.25 -13.82
CA ALA A 99 -28.73 15.02 -14.54
C ALA A 99 -28.71 15.50 -16.01
N GLU A 100 -27.53 15.73 -16.59
CA GLU A 100 -27.40 16.22 -17.98
C GLU A 100 -27.81 15.16 -19.01
N GLY A 101 -28.48 15.60 -20.10
CA GLY A 101 -29.24 14.72 -20.99
C GLY A 101 -28.47 13.55 -21.62
N ASP A 102 -27.31 13.78 -22.22
CA ASP A 102 -26.54 12.71 -22.88
C ASP A 102 -25.84 11.80 -21.87
N PHE A 103 -25.30 12.36 -20.79
CA PHE A 103 -24.67 11.61 -19.71
C PHE A 103 -25.68 10.68 -19.00
N ARG A 104 -26.85 11.23 -18.65
CA ARG A 104 -27.96 10.47 -18.06
C ARG A 104 -28.38 9.29 -18.94
N GLN A 105 -28.47 9.48 -20.26
CA GLN A 105 -28.80 8.40 -21.19
C GLN A 105 -27.74 7.30 -21.21
N VAL A 106 -26.45 7.65 -21.09
CA VAL A 106 -25.35 6.67 -20.99
C VAL A 106 -25.49 5.85 -19.72
N VAL A 107 -25.63 6.51 -18.57
CA VAL A 107 -25.76 5.85 -17.27
C VAL A 107 -27.03 4.98 -17.18
N GLU A 108 -28.19 5.48 -17.63
CA GLU A 108 -29.45 4.72 -17.68
C GLU A 108 -29.38 3.52 -18.65
N ARG A 109 -28.53 3.56 -19.68
CA ARG A 109 -28.28 2.42 -20.56
C ARG A 109 -27.47 1.34 -19.85
N GLN A 110 -26.44 1.72 -19.09
CA GLN A 110 -25.64 0.78 -18.30
C GLN A 110 -26.49 0.12 -17.20
N ILE A 111 -27.34 0.88 -16.50
CA ILE A 111 -28.27 0.34 -15.51
C ILE A 111 -29.25 -0.68 -16.14
N ARG A 112 -29.76 -0.39 -17.34
CA ARG A 112 -30.60 -1.35 -18.08
C ARG A 112 -29.83 -2.61 -18.47
N HIS A 113 -28.59 -2.48 -18.95
CA HIS A 113 -27.74 -3.63 -19.27
C HIS A 113 -27.52 -4.55 -18.05
N ILE A 114 -27.30 -3.98 -16.87
CA ILE A 114 -27.22 -4.75 -15.61
C ILE A 114 -28.57 -5.41 -15.28
N SER A 115 -29.66 -4.67 -15.41
CA SER A 115 -31.01 -5.14 -15.09
C SER A 115 -31.48 -6.28 -16.01
N ASP A 116 -31.11 -6.25 -17.29
CA ASP A 116 -31.49 -7.23 -18.31
C ASP A 116 -30.69 -8.56 -18.20
N ARG A 117 -29.52 -8.56 -17.53
CA ARG A 117 -28.71 -9.78 -17.30
C ARG A 117 -29.10 -10.57 -16.04
N ARG A 118 -29.64 -9.90 -15.01
CA ARG A 118 -30.13 -10.53 -13.77
C ARG A 118 -31.15 -11.68 -13.98
N PRO A 119 -31.98 -11.74 -15.04
CA PRO A 119 -32.83 -12.89 -15.36
C PRO A 119 -32.09 -14.10 -15.99
N GLU A 120 -31.00 -13.88 -16.71
CA GLU A 120 -30.30 -14.94 -17.47
C GLU A 120 -29.34 -15.76 -16.59
N GLU A 121 -28.69 -15.15 -15.59
CA GLU A 121 -27.79 -15.85 -14.66
C GLU A 121 -28.52 -16.82 -13.71
N LYS A 122 -29.83 -16.65 -13.49
CA LYS A 122 -30.63 -17.62 -12.71
C LYS A 122 -30.89 -18.93 -13.46
N ASN A 123 -30.61 -19.01 -14.75
CA ASN A 123 -30.93 -20.16 -15.61
C ASN A 123 -29.73 -20.71 -16.42
N MET A 124 -28.50 -20.29 -16.14
CA MET A 124 -27.30 -20.82 -16.82
C MET A 124 -26.55 -21.84 -15.95
N ASP A 125 -26.51 -23.07 -16.45
CA ASP A 125 -25.64 -24.17 -15.99
C ASP A 125 -24.17 -23.76 -16.19
N PRO A 126 -23.28 -23.84 -15.18
CA PRO A 126 -21.96 -23.19 -15.19
C PRO A 126 -20.92 -24.02 -15.97
N GLY A 127 -21.25 -24.42 -17.19
CA GLY A 127 -20.46 -25.38 -17.94
C GLY A 127 -20.56 -25.22 -19.44
N GLN A 128 -20.53 -23.99 -19.98
CA GLN A 128 -20.11 -23.74 -21.37
C GLN A 128 -20.12 -22.25 -21.70
N THR A 129 -18.94 -21.67 -21.93
CA THR A 129 -18.82 -20.64 -22.97
C THR A 129 -17.40 -20.62 -23.51
N ASP A 130 -17.24 -21.20 -24.70
CA ASP A 130 -16.11 -20.95 -25.59
C ASP A 130 -16.18 -19.51 -26.11
N LEU A 131 -15.09 -18.74 -26.00
CA LEU A 131 -14.86 -17.60 -26.88
C LEU A 131 -13.38 -17.47 -27.28
N ILE A 132 -13.18 -17.61 -28.58
CA ILE A 132 -11.94 -17.37 -29.34
C ILE A 132 -11.87 -15.86 -29.68
N GLY A 133 -10.71 -15.20 -29.48
CA GLY A 133 -10.34 -13.99 -30.23
C GLY A 133 -9.51 -12.89 -29.51
N ARG A 134 -8.17 -13.07 -29.49
CA ARG A 134 -7.03 -12.14 -29.18
C ARG A 134 -7.15 -10.65 -29.62
N PRO A 135 -6.16 -9.78 -29.29
CA PRO A 135 -5.50 -9.52 -28.00
C PRO A 135 -5.34 -7.99 -27.72
N ALA A 136 -5.30 -7.56 -26.45
CA ALA A 136 -4.78 -6.23 -26.11
C ALA A 136 -4.21 -6.20 -24.67
N GLY A 137 -2.89 -6.03 -24.58
CA GLY A 137 -2.20 -5.42 -23.43
C GLY A 137 -2.14 -6.20 -22.13
N ASP A 138 -1.21 -7.16 -22.02
CA ASP A 138 -0.80 -7.71 -20.72
C ASP A 138 -0.01 -6.65 -19.93
N HIS A 139 -0.56 -6.18 -18.82
CA HIS A 139 0.21 -5.77 -17.65
C HIS A 139 -0.50 -6.24 -16.37
N ASP A 140 0.23 -7.06 -15.62
CA ASP A 140 0.02 -7.50 -14.24
C ASP A 140 -1.27 -8.21 -13.85
N SER A 141 -1.26 -9.51 -14.13
CA SER A 141 -1.69 -10.51 -13.14
C SER A 141 -0.60 -11.58 -13.07
N PRO A 142 -0.29 -12.16 -11.91
CA PRO A 142 0.70 -13.22 -11.81
C PRO A 142 0.21 -14.40 -12.63
N THR A 143 0.75 -14.54 -13.85
CA THR A 143 0.49 -15.68 -14.71
C THR A 143 0.79 -16.97 -13.95
N PRO A 144 -0.04 -18.03 -14.11
CA PRO A 144 0.27 -19.33 -13.53
C PRO A 144 1.66 -19.74 -14.03
N ALA A 145 2.54 -20.08 -13.09
CA ALA A 145 3.96 -20.30 -13.29
C ALA A 145 4.25 -20.90 -14.67
N ARG A 146 4.77 -20.05 -15.58
CA ARG A 146 5.54 -20.58 -16.70
C ARG A 146 6.61 -21.45 -16.07
N ASN A 147 6.76 -22.67 -16.56
CA ASN A 147 7.87 -23.55 -16.20
C ASN A 147 9.15 -22.87 -16.75
N VAL A 148 9.63 -21.84 -16.05
CA VAL A 148 10.87 -21.15 -16.37
C VAL A 148 11.98 -22.17 -16.15
N PRO A 149 12.80 -22.47 -17.18
CA PRO A 149 13.94 -23.34 -17.00
C PRO A 149 14.77 -22.89 -15.80
N GLU A 150 15.21 -23.84 -14.99
CA GLU A 150 15.95 -23.55 -13.74
C GLU A 150 17.13 -22.59 -13.95
N GLU A 151 17.81 -22.71 -15.09
CA GLU A 151 18.89 -21.83 -15.52
C GLU A 151 18.45 -20.36 -15.67
N GLU A 152 17.33 -20.12 -16.35
CA GLU A 152 16.82 -18.76 -16.58
C GLU A 152 16.33 -18.14 -15.27
N TYR A 153 15.73 -18.95 -14.40
CA TYR A 153 15.33 -18.51 -13.07
C TYR A 153 16.54 -18.16 -12.20
N PHE A 154 17.58 -19.00 -12.20
CA PHE A 154 18.82 -18.75 -11.47
C PHE A 154 19.52 -17.46 -11.93
N ILE A 155 19.67 -17.27 -13.25
CA ILE A 155 20.28 -16.04 -13.81
C ILE A 155 19.45 -14.81 -13.41
N ALA A 156 18.12 -14.91 -13.41
CA ALA A 156 17.25 -13.83 -12.98
C ALA A 156 17.45 -13.49 -11.49
N LEU A 157 17.62 -14.50 -10.63
CA LEU A 157 17.93 -14.30 -9.21
C LEU A 157 19.31 -13.66 -9.01
N CYS A 158 20.34 -14.08 -9.73
CA CYS A 158 21.66 -13.44 -9.65
C CYS A 158 21.62 -11.99 -10.13
N GLY A 159 20.76 -11.67 -11.11
CA GLY A 159 20.60 -10.32 -11.64
C GLY A 159 19.97 -9.31 -10.67
N THR A 160 19.41 -9.74 -9.54
CA THR A 160 18.89 -8.83 -8.49
C THR A 160 19.95 -8.46 -7.45
N LEU A 161 21.10 -9.14 -7.44
CA LEU A 161 22.20 -8.92 -6.52
C LEU A 161 23.15 -7.82 -7.03
N PRO A 162 24.00 -7.23 -6.17
CA PRO A 162 25.15 -6.46 -6.61
C PRO A 162 25.99 -7.26 -7.62
N VAL A 163 26.49 -6.58 -8.66
CA VAL A 163 27.10 -7.22 -9.83
C VAL A 163 28.24 -8.17 -9.44
N ASP A 164 29.10 -7.76 -8.51
CA ASP A 164 30.21 -8.54 -7.98
C ASP A 164 29.75 -9.81 -7.24
N ILE A 165 28.66 -9.72 -6.48
CA ILE A 165 28.06 -10.86 -5.79
C ILE A 165 27.40 -11.79 -6.81
N GLY A 166 26.61 -11.25 -7.75
CA GLY A 166 25.97 -12.02 -8.81
C GLY A 166 26.97 -12.79 -9.67
N ASP A 167 28.07 -12.16 -10.07
CA ASP A 167 29.17 -12.80 -10.80
C ASP A 167 29.78 -13.95 -9.98
N THR A 168 30.00 -13.72 -8.68
CA THR A 168 30.51 -14.77 -7.77
C THR A 168 29.54 -15.96 -7.68
N TYR A 169 28.22 -15.71 -7.62
CA TYR A 169 27.21 -16.77 -7.54
C TYR A 169 27.20 -17.65 -8.79
N LEU A 170 27.43 -17.06 -9.97
CA LEU A 170 27.51 -17.78 -11.23
C LEU A 170 28.74 -18.72 -11.32
N GLU A 171 29.77 -18.48 -10.50
CA GLU A 171 31.00 -19.29 -10.48
C GLU A 171 30.93 -20.53 -9.57
N TYR A 172 29.96 -20.60 -8.64
CA TYR A 172 29.85 -21.69 -7.65
C TYR A 172 29.27 -23.02 -8.18
N GLY A 173 28.95 -23.09 -9.47
CA GLY A 173 28.59 -24.35 -10.15
C GLY A 173 27.19 -24.90 -9.86
N GLU A 174 26.96 -26.13 -10.31
CA GLU A 174 25.61 -26.72 -10.42
C GLU A 174 24.96 -27.03 -9.07
N ASN A 175 25.73 -27.49 -8.08
CA ASN A 175 25.20 -27.76 -6.74
C ASN A 175 24.75 -26.47 -6.06
N PHE A 176 25.54 -25.38 -6.17
CA PHE A 176 25.11 -24.09 -5.64
C PHE A 176 23.84 -23.59 -6.32
N LYS A 177 23.79 -23.64 -7.66
CA LYS A 177 22.59 -23.26 -8.43
C LYS A 177 21.34 -24.01 -7.95
N ALA A 178 21.41 -25.35 -7.89
CA ALA A 178 20.28 -26.17 -7.43
C ALA A 178 19.86 -25.81 -6.00
N GLY A 179 20.84 -25.61 -5.11
CA GLY A 179 20.62 -25.22 -3.73
C GLY A 179 19.97 -23.83 -3.58
N TYR A 180 20.48 -22.84 -4.29
CA TYR A 180 19.99 -21.45 -4.24
C TYR A 180 18.60 -21.31 -4.88
N VAL A 181 18.33 -22.03 -5.99
CA VAL A 181 16.98 -22.10 -6.57
C VAL A 181 16.00 -22.78 -5.61
N ALA A 182 16.39 -23.90 -5.00
CA ALA A 182 15.56 -24.59 -4.02
C ALA A 182 15.25 -23.69 -2.81
N LEU A 183 16.23 -22.91 -2.31
CA LEU A 183 16.02 -21.96 -1.23
C LEU A 183 14.97 -20.91 -1.59
N ASN A 184 15.08 -20.30 -2.76
CA ASN A 184 14.15 -19.27 -3.25
C ASN A 184 12.74 -19.82 -3.57
N ARG A 185 12.60 -21.14 -3.76
CA ARG A 185 11.31 -21.83 -3.88
C ARG A 185 10.71 -22.27 -2.54
N GLY A 186 11.42 -22.06 -1.43
CA GLY A 186 11.01 -22.53 -0.09
C GLY A 186 11.25 -24.03 0.14
N GLU A 187 12.02 -24.69 -0.72
CA GLU A 187 12.35 -26.12 -0.63
C GLU A 187 13.56 -26.35 0.28
N PHE A 188 13.47 -25.95 1.54
CA PHE A 188 14.62 -25.80 2.43
C PHE A 188 15.45 -27.08 2.66
N LYS A 189 14.83 -28.26 2.64
CA LYS A 189 15.58 -29.53 2.77
C LYS A 189 16.40 -29.86 1.52
N THR A 190 15.88 -29.51 0.34
CA THR A 190 16.59 -29.65 -0.93
C THR A 190 17.73 -28.64 -1.00
N ALA A 191 17.45 -27.40 -0.58
CA ALA A 191 18.46 -26.34 -0.47
C ALA A 191 19.61 -26.77 0.45
N GLU A 192 19.31 -27.32 1.63
CA GLU A 192 20.33 -27.79 2.57
C GLU A 192 21.25 -28.81 1.91
N HIS A 193 20.67 -29.82 1.25
CA HIS A 193 21.44 -30.89 0.61
C HIS A 193 22.43 -30.35 -0.42
N TYR A 194 21.95 -29.52 -1.35
CA TYR A 194 22.76 -29.03 -2.46
C TYR A 194 23.74 -27.92 -2.04
N LEU A 195 23.36 -27.02 -1.12
CA LEU A 195 24.26 -26.00 -0.59
C LEU A 195 25.37 -26.61 0.28
N ALA A 196 25.09 -27.70 1.01
CA ALA A 196 26.14 -28.44 1.72
C ALA A 196 27.15 -29.08 0.74
N LEU A 197 26.67 -29.68 -0.37
CA LEU A 197 27.55 -30.19 -1.41
C LEU A 197 28.38 -29.07 -2.07
N ALA A 198 27.77 -27.92 -2.34
CA ALA A 198 28.48 -26.78 -2.90
C ALA A 198 29.57 -26.26 -1.94
N LEU A 199 29.30 -26.25 -0.64
CA LEU A 199 30.28 -25.85 0.37
C LEU A 199 31.42 -26.86 0.50
N ASP A 200 31.16 -28.16 0.29
CA ASP A 200 32.21 -29.18 0.21
C ASP A 200 33.10 -29.02 -1.04
N GLU A 201 32.52 -28.57 -2.17
CA GLU A 201 33.25 -28.26 -3.41
C GLU A 201 34.07 -26.97 -3.29
N HIS A 202 33.57 -26.00 -2.53
CA HIS A 202 34.17 -24.69 -2.28
C HIS A 202 34.32 -24.43 -0.77
N PRO A 203 35.30 -25.08 -0.09
CA PRO A 203 35.39 -25.11 1.36
C PRO A 203 35.96 -23.82 1.97
N GLU A 204 35.74 -22.66 1.34
CA GLU A 204 36.12 -21.36 1.89
C GLU A 204 35.18 -20.98 3.05
N PRO A 205 35.70 -20.83 4.28
CA PRO A 205 34.89 -20.37 5.40
C PRO A 205 34.35 -18.97 5.11
N GLY A 206 33.07 -18.76 5.38
CA GLY A 206 32.44 -17.45 5.20
C GLY A 206 32.14 -17.06 3.75
N SER A 207 32.21 -17.98 2.79
CA SER A 207 31.74 -17.75 1.42
C SER A 207 30.24 -17.40 1.38
N TYR A 208 29.77 -16.87 0.25
CA TYR A 208 28.33 -16.64 0.08
C TYR A 208 27.52 -17.95 0.05
N ILE A 209 28.13 -19.09 -0.28
CA ILE A 209 27.49 -20.40 -0.09
C ILE A 209 27.14 -20.63 1.39
N ALA A 210 28.04 -20.26 2.31
CA ALA A 210 27.79 -20.35 3.74
C ALA A 210 26.68 -19.38 4.20
N LEU A 211 26.55 -18.21 3.57
CA LEU A 211 25.43 -17.28 3.81
C LEU A 211 24.09 -17.91 3.44
N GLU A 212 23.98 -18.47 2.22
CA GLU A 212 22.74 -19.11 1.76
C GLU A 212 22.41 -20.39 2.55
N LEU A 213 23.41 -21.17 2.93
CA LEU A 213 23.22 -22.33 3.81
C LEU A 213 22.76 -21.90 5.21
N ALA A 214 23.26 -20.77 5.73
CA ALA A 214 22.79 -20.23 7.00
C ALA A 214 21.33 -19.76 6.92
N ALA A 215 20.94 -19.10 5.84
CA ALA A 215 19.54 -18.73 5.58
C ALA A 215 18.66 -19.98 5.53
N THR A 216 19.14 -21.05 4.90
CA THR A 216 18.46 -22.35 4.88
C THR A 216 18.29 -22.95 6.28
N TYR A 217 19.35 -22.93 7.10
CA TYR A 217 19.27 -23.40 8.49
C TYR A 217 18.32 -22.56 9.35
N ALA A 218 18.28 -21.24 9.16
CA ALA A 218 17.32 -20.36 9.85
C ALA A 218 15.87 -20.77 9.52
N ASN A 219 15.55 -20.98 8.24
CA ASN A 219 14.22 -21.44 7.80
C ASN A 219 13.86 -22.85 8.29
N LEU A 220 14.86 -23.70 8.59
CA LEU A 220 14.66 -25.02 9.20
C LEU A 220 14.58 -24.98 10.74
N GLY A 221 14.66 -23.80 11.36
CA GLY A 221 14.66 -23.63 12.82
C GLY A 221 15.98 -24.06 13.49
N ARG A 222 17.05 -24.23 12.72
CA ARG A 222 18.40 -24.61 13.19
C ARG A 222 19.25 -23.38 13.47
N SER A 223 18.77 -22.55 14.39
CA SER A 223 19.34 -21.23 14.68
C SER A 223 20.81 -21.26 15.10
N ALA A 224 21.26 -22.30 15.83
CA ALA A 224 22.64 -22.39 16.28
C ALA A 224 23.64 -22.58 15.13
N GLU A 225 23.26 -23.37 14.12
CA GLU A 225 24.10 -23.65 12.95
C GLU A 225 24.12 -22.45 12.00
N ALA A 226 22.96 -21.80 11.80
CA ALA A 226 22.87 -20.53 11.09
C ALA A 226 23.78 -19.47 11.74
N GLN A 227 23.71 -19.29 13.07
CA GLN A 227 24.55 -18.32 13.78
C GLN A 227 26.04 -18.58 13.61
N HIS A 228 26.47 -19.85 13.59
CA HIS A 228 27.87 -20.20 13.39
C HIS A 228 28.35 -19.75 12.00
N LEU A 229 27.63 -20.16 10.95
CA LEU A 229 27.98 -19.81 9.57
C LEU A 229 27.97 -18.29 9.36
N LEU A 230 26.95 -17.59 9.85
CA LEU A 230 26.84 -16.12 9.70
C LEU A 230 28.00 -15.37 10.37
N LYS A 231 28.50 -15.85 11.51
CA LYS A 231 29.67 -15.26 12.18
C LYS A 231 30.96 -15.46 11.40
N ASP A 232 31.08 -16.57 10.68
CA ASP A 232 32.21 -16.80 9.78
C ASP A 232 32.09 -15.96 8.51
N VAL A 233 30.89 -15.81 7.94
CA VAL A 233 30.61 -14.89 6.82
C VAL A 233 31.03 -13.47 7.21
N LEU A 234 30.58 -12.94 8.35
CA LEU A 234 30.92 -11.57 8.77
C LEU A 234 32.41 -11.37 9.10
N ARG A 235 33.18 -12.45 9.33
CA ARG A 235 34.64 -12.35 9.51
C ARG A 235 35.35 -12.09 8.17
N VAL A 236 34.78 -12.58 7.07
CA VAL A 236 35.35 -12.46 5.72
C VAL A 236 34.74 -11.30 4.96
N HIS A 237 33.42 -11.16 5.03
CA HIS A 237 32.60 -10.13 4.39
C HIS A 237 31.89 -9.29 5.46
N PRO A 238 32.59 -8.36 6.12
CA PRO A 238 31.99 -7.49 7.14
C PRO A 238 30.96 -6.50 6.56
N ASP A 239 30.86 -6.44 5.24
CA ASP A 239 29.93 -5.68 4.39
C ASP A 239 28.69 -6.49 3.97
N ALA A 240 28.61 -7.79 4.31
CA ALA A 240 27.46 -8.63 4.01
C ALA A 240 26.24 -8.27 4.90
N LEU A 241 25.54 -7.18 4.54
CA LEU A 241 24.33 -6.70 5.23
C LEU A 241 23.26 -7.79 5.47
N PRO A 242 23.01 -8.73 4.52
CA PRO A 242 22.08 -9.83 4.76
C PRO A 242 22.47 -10.73 5.95
N ALA A 243 23.78 -10.87 6.25
CA ALA A 243 24.22 -11.67 7.37
C ALA A 243 23.91 -11.01 8.73
N TYR A 244 24.01 -9.67 8.81
CA TYR A 244 23.55 -8.92 9.98
C TYR A 244 22.03 -9.06 10.16
N GLN A 245 21.26 -8.94 9.08
CA GLN A 245 19.80 -9.11 9.10
C GLN A 245 19.40 -10.47 9.68
N LEU A 246 19.94 -11.57 9.13
CA LEU A 246 19.62 -12.92 9.58
C LEU A 246 20.02 -13.16 11.05
N LEU A 247 21.17 -12.65 11.50
CA LEU A 247 21.55 -12.74 12.91
C LEU A 247 20.63 -11.93 13.82
N CYS A 248 20.22 -10.73 13.41
CA CYS A 248 19.24 -9.92 14.13
C CYS A 248 17.91 -10.65 14.27
N ASP A 249 17.38 -11.22 13.18
CA ASP A 249 16.13 -11.99 13.20
C ASP A 249 16.20 -13.16 14.18
N ILE A 250 17.28 -13.95 14.10
CA ILE A 250 17.52 -15.07 15.01
C ILE A 250 17.58 -14.60 16.48
N TYR A 251 18.30 -13.52 16.77
CA TYR A 251 18.42 -13.02 18.14
C TYR A 251 17.12 -12.37 18.63
N TRP A 252 16.35 -11.70 17.77
CA TRP A 252 15.03 -11.16 18.14
C TRP A 252 14.05 -12.26 18.50
N GLU A 253 14.00 -13.35 17.73
CA GLU A 253 13.18 -14.53 18.08
C GLU A 253 13.56 -15.14 19.42
N GLN A 254 14.85 -15.08 19.78
CA GLN A 254 15.37 -15.55 21.06
C GLN A 254 15.20 -14.53 22.20
N GLY A 255 14.73 -13.31 21.91
CA GLY A 255 14.67 -12.19 22.86
C GLY A 255 16.06 -11.70 23.32
N ALA A 256 17.11 -12.01 22.56
CA ALA A 256 18.50 -11.77 22.90
C ALA A 256 19.00 -10.39 22.45
N PHE A 257 18.29 -9.32 22.82
CA PHE A 257 18.54 -7.95 22.35
C PHE A 257 19.98 -7.45 22.59
N ARG A 258 20.62 -7.84 23.70
CA ARG A 258 22.03 -7.48 23.96
C ARG A 258 23.00 -8.03 22.92
N GLN A 259 22.69 -9.19 22.32
CA GLN A 259 23.51 -9.77 21.26
C GLN A 259 23.30 -9.02 19.95
N VAL A 260 22.08 -8.51 19.72
CA VAL A 260 21.78 -7.64 18.58
C VAL A 260 22.53 -6.32 18.70
N ASP A 261 22.49 -5.68 19.88
CA ASP A 261 23.23 -4.42 20.10
C ASP A 261 24.73 -4.61 19.85
N ALA A 262 25.34 -5.65 20.42
CA ALA A 262 26.76 -5.95 20.20
C ALA A 262 27.10 -6.27 18.72
N LEU A 263 26.16 -6.90 18.00
CA LEU A 263 26.32 -7.17 16.58
C LEU A 263 26.24 -5.87 15.76
N LEU A 264 25.25 -5.02 16.01
CA LEU A 264 25.06 -3.76 15.29
C LEU A 264 26.14 -2.73 15.62
N ASP A 265 26.73 -2.78 16.80
CA ASP A 265 27.94 -2.01 17.17
C ASP A 265 29.21 -2.49 16.47
N SER A 266 29.22 -3.75 15.99
CA SER A 266 30.35 -4.32 15.26
C SER A 266 30.35 -4.00 13.76
N VAL A 267 29.25 -3.44 13.24
CA VAL A 267 29.12 -3.02 11.85
C VAL A 267 30.20 -1.98 11.51
N PRO A 268 30.96 -2.14 10.41
CA PRO A 268 31.93 -1.14 9.99
C PRO A 268 31.32 0.24 9.83
N ALA A 269 32.05 1.29 10.21
CA ALA A 269 31.56 2.67 10.21
C ALA A 269 31.07 3.16 8.84
N GLU A 270 31.58 2.59 7.74
CA GLU A 270 31.12 2.89 6.38
C GLU A 270 29.67 2.43 6.11
N PHE A 271 29.22 1.38 6.81
CA PHE A 271 27.88 0.80 6.63
C PHE A 271 26.92 1.13 7.78
N SER A 272 27.38 1.78 8.85
CA SER A 272 26.59 2.02 10.07
C SER A 272 25.33 2.87 9.84
N GLU A 273 25.36 3.69 8.78
CA GLU A 273 24.27 4.58 8.34
C GLU A 273 23.60 4.10 7.04
N SER A 274 23.91 2.88 6.58
CA SER A 274 23.16 2.28 5.48
C SER A 274 21.72 2.03 5.90
N LEU A 275 20.78 2.14 4.96
CA LEU A 275 19.35 1.98 5.23
C LEU A 275 19.04 0.67 5.97
N ALA A 276 19.65 -0.45 5.54
CA ALA A 276 19.48 -1.74 6.19
C ALA A 276 19.86 -1.72 7.68
N ILE A 277 21.01 -1.11 8.02
CA ILE A 277 21.48 -1.06 9.41
C ILE A 277 20.65 -0.10 10.26
N VAL A 278 20.19 1.01 9.68
CA VAL A 278 19.28 1.95 10.36
C VAL A 278 17.96 1.26 10.69
N LEU A 279 17.39 0.51 9.74
CA LEU A 279 16.15 -0.23 9.97
C LEU A 279 16.33 -1.30 11.05
N LEU A 280 17.44 -2.06 11.02
CA LEU A 280 17.78 -3.05 12.05
C LEU A 280 17.92 -2.44 13.44
N LYS A 281 18.61 -1.30 13.57
CA LYS A 281 18.78 -0.61 14.87
C LYS A 281 17.44 -0.13 15.42
N GLY A 282 16.65 0.56 14.60
CA GLY A 282 15.35 1.05 15.04
C GLY A 282 14.36 -0.07 15.36
N GLU A 283 14.35 -1.16 14.58
CA GLU A 283 13.50 -2.32 14.85
C GLU A 283 13.92 -3.03 16.14
N THR A 284 15.23 -3.08 16.43
CA THR A 284 15.74 -3.59 17.72
C THR A 284 15.25 -2.75 18.90
N LEU A 285 15.29 -1.42 18.77
CA LEU A 285 14.75 -0.51 19.79
C LEU A 285 13.24 -0.76 20.01
N ARG A 286 12.48 -0.92 18.92
CA ARG A 286 11.05 -1.19 18.98
C ARG A 286 10.74 -2.54 19.64
N ARG A 287 11.39 -3.63 19.19
CA ARG A 287 11.18 -5.00 19.71
C ARG A 287 11.64 -5.17 21.16
N SER A 288 12.64 -4.41 21.59
CA SER A 288 13.07 -4.39 23.00
C SER A 288 12.14 -3.58 23.92
N GLY A 289 11.08 -2.97 23.36
CA GLY A 289 10.11 -2.15 24.09
C GLY A 289 10.53 -0.69 24.25
N SER A 290 11.64 -0.27 23.67
CA SER A 290 12.16 1.11 23.72
C SER A 290 11.61 1.95 22.56
N VAL A 291 10.28 2.00 22.42
CA VAL A 291 9.60 2.57 21.26
C VAL A 291 9.87 4.08 21.13
N GLU A 292 9.95 4.81 22.24
CA GLU A 292 10.31 6.23 22.24
C GLU A 292 11.73 6.46 21.68
N ALA A 293 12.67 5.56 21.99
CA ALA A 293 14.02 5.61 21.46
C ALA A 293 14.02 5.31 19.95
N ALA A 294 13.21 4.33 19.50
CA ALA A 294 13.04 4.05 18.07
C ALA A 294 12.49 5.27 17.32
N ARG A 295 11.45 5.93 17.86
CA ARG A 295 10.89 7.17 17.31
C ARG A 295 11.97 8.25 17.16
N THR A 296 12.70 8.56 18.24
CA THR A 296 13.78 9.56 18.20
C THR A 296 14.88 9.19 17.21
N TYR A 297 15.23 7.91 17.12
CA TYR A 297 16.25 7.42 16.21
C TYR A 297 15.85 7.60 14.73
N TYR A 298 14.65 7.16 14.34
CA TYR A 298 14.16 7.33 12.97
C TYR A 298 13.94 8.81 12.61
N GLN A 299 13.40 9.61 13.54
CA GLN A 299 13.24 11.04 13.32
C GLN A 299 14.61 11.71 13.08
N GLY A 300 15.61 11.41 13.91
CA GLY A 300 16.96 11.95 13.73
C GLY A 300 17.61 11.56 12.40
N PHE A 301 17.33 10.34 11.91
CA PHE A 301 17.77 9.91 10.58
C PHE A 301 17.12 10.78 9.48
N LEU A 302 15.80 10.94 9.49
CA LEU A 302 15.08 11.74 8.48
C LEU A 302 15.49 13.22 8.51
N GLU A 303 15.75 13.78 9.70
CA GLU A 303 16.24 15.16 9.85
C GLU A 303 17.65 15.35 9.27
N THR A 304 18.50 14.32 9.37
CA THR A 304 19.92 14.39 8.95
C THR A 304 20.10 14.07 7.47
N TYR A 305 19.44 13.02 6.98
CA TYR A 305 19.65 12.45 5.65
C TYR A 305 18.52 12.77 4.67
N GLY A 306 17.44 13.38 5.14
CA GLY A 306 16.26 13.72 4.37
C GLY A 306 15.24 12.58 4.29
N TRP A 307 14.17 12.83 3.53
CA TRP A 307 13.03 11.92 3.42
C TRP A 307 13.43 10.56 2.84
N ASN A 308 13.07 9.49 3.55
CA ASN A 308 13.13 8.11 3.09
C ASN A 308 11.82 7.41 3.47
N ALA A 309 11.09 6.90 2.48
CA ALA A 309 9.75 6.36 2.70
C ALA A 309 9.74 5.16 3.66
N GLU A 310 10.74 4.28 3.59
CA GLU A 310 10.81 3.09 4.46
C GLU A 310 11.07 3.48 5.92
N VAL A 311 11.98 4.43 6.16
CA VAL A 311 12.22 4.97 7.52
C VAL A 311 11.02 5.77 8.03
N ALA A 312 10.38 6.56 7.17
CA ALA A 312 9.16 7.29 7.52
C ALA A 312 8.01 6.36 7.91
N GLN A 313 7.87 5.22 7.22
CA GLN A 313 6.92 4.19 7.60
C GLN A 313 7.24 3.61 8.98
N LYS A 314 8.51 3.29 9.28
CA LYS A 314 8.91 2.81 10.61
C LYS A 314 8.72 3.85 11.71
N LEU A 315 8.90 5.13 11.40
CA LEU A 315 8.58 6.22 12.32
C LEU A 315 7.05 6.31 12.57
N ALA A 316 6.23 6.17 11.53
CA ALA A 316 4.77 6.17 11.66
C ALA A 316 4.27 5.00 12.53
N GLU A 317 4.80 3.79 12.29
CA GLU A 317 4.52 2.61 13.13
C GLU A 317 4.90 2.86 14.61
N ALA A 318 6.01 3.56 14.87
CA ALA A 318 6.40 3.93 16.23
C ALA A 318 5.41 4.93 16.87
N HIS A 319 4.93 5.93 16.12
CA HIS A 319 3.90 6.85 16.59
C HIS A 319 2.57 6.15 16.88
N GLU A 320 2.14 5.19 16.05
CA GLU A 320 0.95 4.38 16.32
C GLU A 320 1.06 3.65 17.67
N ILE A 321 2.20 3.00 17.94
CA ILE A 321 2.41 2.26 19.20
C ILE A 321 2.42 3.20 20.42
N LEU A 322 2.95 4.41 20.28
CA LEU A 322 2.99 5.41 21.35
C LEU A 322 1.64 6.09 21.59
N GLY A 323 0.65 5.88 20.71
CA GLY A 323 -0.65 6.53 20.79
C GLY A 323 -0.63 7.98 20.30
N ASP A 324 0.24 8.28 19.32
CA ASP A 324 0.37 9.58 18.65
C ASP A 324 -0.22 9.52 17.21
N PRO A 325 -1.53 9.29 17.03
CA PRO A 325 -2.12 9.02 15.71
C PRO A 325 -2.00 10.20 14.72
N SER A 326 -1.98 11.44 15.23
CA SER A 326 -1.84 12.63 14.39
C SER A 326 -0.50 12.66 13.64
N ASP A 327 0.59 12.30 14.34
CA ASP A 327 1.94 12.31 13.77
C ASP A 327 2.12 11.13 12.80
N ALA A 328 1.62 9.95 13.16
CA ALA A 328 1.58 8.80 12.25
C ALA A 328 0.80 9.12 10.96
N ARG A 329 -0.37 9.73 11.09
CA ARG A 329 -1.20 10.14 9.95
C ARG A 329 -0.49 11.18 9.06
N ALA A 330 0.23 12.13 9.65
CA ALA A 330 0.99 13.12 8.89
C ALA A 330 2.08 12.45 8.04
N LEU A 331 2.81 11.49 8.60
CA LEU A 331 3.82 10.71 7.88
C LEU A 331 3.22 9.91 6.72
N TYR A 332 2.11 9.20 6.96
CA TYR A 332 1.45 8.47 5.87
C TYR A 332 0.92 9.39 4.77
N ARG A 333 0.39 10.57 5.12
CA ARG A 333 -0.02 11.59 4.14
C ARG A 333 1.18 12.00 3.27
N GLU A 334 2.32 12.32 3.89
CA GLU A 334 3.52 12.75 3.16
C GLU A 334 4.07 11.63 2.26
N MET A 335 3.98 10.36 2.68
CA MET A 335 4.30 9.21 1.82
C MET A 335 3.40 9.16 0.58
N MET A 336 2.09 9.37 0.75
CA MET A 336 1.13 9.39 -0.37
C MET A 336 1.38 10.56 -1.33
N GLU A 337 1.67 11.75 -0.79
CA GLU A 337 1.95 12.96 -1.58
C GLU A 337 3.25 12.85 -2.37
N THR A 338 4.30 12.28 -1.77
CA THR A 338 5.61 12.10 -2.43
C THR A 338 5.51 11.08 -3.57
N CYS A 339 4.69 10.03 -3.40
CA CYS A 339 4.40 9.04 -4.44
C CYS A 339 3.57 9.60 -5.62
N ALA A 340 2.77 10.66 -5.43
CA ALA A 340 2.02 11.28 -6.52
C ALA A 340 2.94 11.86 -7.62
N SER A 341 4.20 12.19 -7.28
CA SER A 341 5.19 12.71 -8.24
C SER A 341 5.81 11.64 -9.14
N CYS A 342 5.75 10.34 -8.78
CA CYS A 342 6.40 9.25 -9.51
C CYS A 342 5.44 8.43 -10.38
N ARG A 343 4.14 8.78 -10.44
CA ARG A 343 3.06 8.04 -11.14
C ARG A 343 2.91 6.57 -10.71
N ALA A 344 3.56 6.15 -9.62
CA ALA A 344 3.36 4.83 -9.05
C ALA A 344 2.05 4.80 -8.26
N ARG A 345 1.36 3.66 -8.30
CA ARG A 345 0.18 3.43 -7.45
C ARG A 345 0.64 3.44 -5.99
N VAL A 346 0.04 4.31 -5.18
CA VAL A 346 0.26 4.31 -3.73
C VAL A 346 -0.12 2.95 -3.16
N ASP A 347 0.74 2.39 -2.32
CA ASP A 347 0.51 1.12 -1.63
C ASP A 347 -0.85 1.15 -0.89
N PRO A 348 -1.77 0.19 -1.17
CA PRO A 348 -3.03 0.07 -0.46
C PRO A 348 -2.89 0.01 1.06
N GLU A 349 -1.81 -0.56 1.60
CA GLU A 349 -1.56 -0.61 3.05
C GLU A 349 -1.33 0.80 3.63
N ILE A 350 -0.59 1.66 2.92
CA ILE A 350 -0.38 3.06 3.35
C ILE A 350 -1.71 3.83 3.34
N LYS A 351 -2.52 3.65 2.28
CA LYS A 351 -3.86 4.26 2.20
C LYS A 351 -4.75 3.78 3.34
N HIS A 352 -4.73 2.48 3.63
CA HIS A 352 -5.49 1.88 4.73
C HIS A 352 -5.11 2.52 6.07
N LYS A 353 -3.81 2.57 6.38
CA LYS A 353 -3.29 3.17 7.61
C LYS A 353 -3.71 4.62 7.77
N TYR A 354 -3.54 5.43 6.73
CA TYR A 354 -3.96 6.83 6.76
C TYR A 354 -5.48 6.99 6.95
N ALA A 355 -6.29 6.17 6.26
CA ALA A 355 -7.75 6.23 6.34
C ALA A 355 -8.28 5.83 7.71
N GLU A 356 -7.76 4.74 8.31
CA GLU A 356 -8.17 4.30 9.65
C GLU A 356 -7.76 5.32 10.72
N LEU A 357 -6.52 5.83 10.70
CA LEU A 357 -6.09 6.88 11.63
C LEU A 357 -6.95 8.15 11.49
N SER A 358 -7.26 8.55 10.26
CA SER A 358 -8.16 9.70 10.03
C SER A 358 -9.55 9.46 10.61
N PHE A 359 -10.08 8.24 10.44
CA PHE A 359 -11.40 7.86 10.94
C PHE A 359 -11.45 7.83 12.47
N GLU A 360 -10.42 7.29 13.12
CA GLU A 360 -10.28 7.26 14.58
C GLU A 360 -10.19 8.67 15.19
N GLU A 361 -9.53 9.59 14.50
CA GLU A 361 -9.47 11.01 14.88
C GLU A 361 -10.76 11.80 14.58
N GLY A 362 -11.79 11.14 14.01
CA GLY A 362 -13.07 11.77 13.68
C GLY A 362 -13.05 12.62 12.41
N ILE A 363 -12.07 12.41 11.54
CA ILE A 363 -11.92 13.13 10.27
C ILE A 363 -12.79 12.43 9.22
N TYR A 364 -14.04 12.89 9.11
CA TYR A 364 -15.04 12.33 8.21
C TYR A 364 -15.26 13.23 6.99
N ASN A 365 -14.24 13.34 6.14
CA ASN A 365 -14.26 14.13 4.90
C ASN A 365 -14.31 13.23 3.66
N SER A 366 -14.45 13.84 2.48
CA SER A 366 -14.55 13.12 1.20
C SER A 366 -13.24 12.43 0.82
N GLU A 367 -12.08 12.98 1.24
CA GLU A 367 -10.77 12.33 1.04
C GLU A 367 -10.76 10.93 1.66
N VAL A 368 -11.14 10.84 2.94
CA VAL A 368 -11.17 9.57 3.68
C VAL A 368 -12.24 8.63 3.10
N LEU A 369 -13.37 9.18 2.67
CA LEU A 369 -14.43 8.41 2.02
C LEU A 369 -13.96 7.81 0.67
N GLU A 370 -13.32 8.60 -0.18
CA GLU A 370 -12.75 8.17 -1.46
C GLU A 370 -11.66 7.11 -1.25
N LEU A 371 -10.85 7.27 -0.20
CA LEU A 371 -9.86 6.26 0.17
C LEU A 371 -10.51 4.94 0.54
N TYR A 372 -11.57 4.93 1.36
CA TYR A 372 -12.29 3.69 1.68
C TYR A 372 -12.95 3.07 0.45
N LEU A 373 -13.51 3.87 -0.46
CA LEU A 373 -14.06 3.38 -1.73
C LEU A 373 -12.97 2.77 -2.62
N SER A 374 -11.80 3.42 -2.70
CA SER A 374 -10.63 2.87 -3.38
C SER A 374 -10.25 1.54 -2.74
N LEU A 375 -10.00 1.52 -1.43
CA LEU A 375 -9.53 0.36 -0.67
C LEU A 375 -10.47 -0.85 -0.76
N ALA A 376 -11.79 -0.65 -0.83
CA ALA A 376 -12.74 -1.74 -1.06
C ALA A 376 -12.50 -2.48 -2.40
N ARG A 377 -11.92 -1.80 -3.40
CA ARG A 377 -11.52 -2.40 -4.68
C ARG A 377 -10.12 -3.02 -4.60
N GLU A 378 -9.20 -2.38 -3.90
CA GLU A 378 -7.79 -2.81 -3.83
C GLU A 378 -7.58 -3.99 -2.88
N ILE A 379 -8.40 -4.09 -1.83
CA ILE A 379 -8.36 -5.13 -0.80
C ILE A 379 -9.79 -5.66 -0.56
N PRO A 380 -10.32 -6.47 -1.50
CA PRO A 380 -11.71 -6.96 -1.44
C PRO A 380 -12.03 -7.72 -0.14
N GLU A 381 -11.04 -8.36 0.49
CA GLU A 381 -11.17 -9.09 1.74
C GLU A 381 -11.64 -8.18 2.89
N ASN A 382 -11.26 -6.90 2.84
CA ASN A 382 -11.62 -5.89 3.84
C ASN A 382 -12.80 -5.00 3.40
N ALA A 383 -13.38 -5.22 2.22
CA ALA A 383 -14.41 -4.36 1.64
C ALA A 383 -15.61 -4.15 2.58
N ALA A 384 -16.05 -5.19 3.27
CA ALA A 384 -17.13 -5.08 4.25
C ALA A 384 -16.84 -4.06 5.36
N ALA A 385 -15.62 -4.08 5.90
CA ALA A 385 -15.20 -3.15 6.94
C ALA A 385 -15.14 -1.72 6.40
N TYR A 386 -14.62 -1.53 5.18
CA TYR A 386 -14.58 -0.21 4.55
C TYR A 386 -15.99 0.33 4.25
N PHE A 387 -16.93 -0.51 3.82
CA PHE A 387 -18.33 -0.08 3.66
C PHE A 387 -18.99 0.29 4.99
N ASP A 388 -18.64 -0.38 6.09
CA ASP A 388 -19.07 0.05 7.44
C ASP A 388 -18.50 1.44 7.80
N ARG A 389 -17.23 1.72 7.47
CA ARG A 389 -16.62 3.05 7.65
C ARG A 389 -17.32 4.11 6.80
N ILE A 390 -17.57 3.83 5.53
CA ILE A 390 -18.26 4.75 4.60
C ILE A 390 -19.69 5.05 5.09
N SER A 391 -20.42 4.02 5.53
CA SER A 391 -21.75 4.16 6.13
C SER A 391 -21.73 5.12 7.32
N HIS A 392 -20.73 4.98 8.21
CA HIS A 392 -20.55 5.87 9.35
C HIS A 392 -20.28 7.31 8.90
N ILE A 393 -19.37 7.51 7.95
CA ILE A 393 -19.04 8.85 7.43
C ILE A 393 -20.30 9.54 6.90
N TYR A 394 -21.09 8.88 6.05
CA TYR A 394 -22.34 9.45 5.56
C TYR A 394 -23.34 9.76 6.67
N SER A 395 -23.47 8.87 7.67
CA SER A 395 -24.35 9.11 8.81
C SER A 395 -23.91 10.34 9.61
N SER A 396 -22.60 10.53 9.81
CA SER A 396 -22.05 11.68 10.52
C SER A 396 -22.27 13.00 9.77
N GLN A 397 -22.35 12.95 8.43
CA GLN A 397 -22.65 14.08 7.55
C GLN A 397 -24.17 14.34 7.44
N GLY A 398 -25.01 13.55 8.11
CA GLY A 398 -26.46 13.67 8.06
C GLY A 398 -27.10 13.02 6.83
N ASN A 399 -26.31 12.32 6.00
CA ASN A 399 -26.81 11.66 4.81
C ASN A 399 -27.22 10.21 5.10
N MET A 400 -28.45 10.06 5.61
CA MET A 400 -28.92 8.78 6.13
C MET A 400 -29.26 7.75 5.05
N ASP A 401 -29.64 8.20 3.85
CA ASP A 401 -30.00 7.29 2.75
C ASP A 401 -28.74 6.57 2.23
N GLU A 402 -27.67 7.32 1.95
CA GLU A 402 -26.36 6.77 1.60
C GLU A 402 -25.77 5.93 2.74
N ALA A 403 -25.93 6.35 4.00
CA ALA A 403 -25.46 5.57 5.13
C ALA A 403 -26.12 4.18 5.18
N LEU A 404 -27.44 4.09 4.98
CA LEU A 404 -28.16 2.83 4.92
C LEU A 404 -27.76 1.98 3.72
N ARG A 405 -27.49 2.63 2.58
CA ARG A 405 -27.05 1.97 1.37
C ARG A 405 -25.70 1.27 1.55
N PHE A 406 -24.70 1.97 2.07
CA PHE A 406 -23.37 1.41 2.34
C PHE A 406 -23.39 0.35 3.46
N ARG A 407 -24.31 0.47 4.42
CA ARG A 407 -24.56 -0.61 5.38
C ARG A 407 -25.06 -1.87 4.69
N GLY A 408 -25.89 -1.73 3.66
CA GLY A 408 -26.32 -2.83 2.80
C GLY A 408 -25.14 -3.50 2.09
N PHE A 409 -24.19 -2.73 1.56
CA PHE A 409 -22.98 -3.29 0.92
C PHE A 409 -22.11 -4.06 1.89
N SER A 410 -21.91 -3.51 3.09
CA SER A 410 -21.18 -4.19 4.16
C SER A 410 -21.76 -5.56 4.50
N GLU A 411 -23.08 -5.67 4.69
CA GLU A 411 -23.73 -6.94 5.00
C GLU A 411 -23.60 -7.95 3.86
N ARG A 412 -23.70 -7.50 2.61
CA ARG A 412 -23.53 -8.37 1.44
C ARG A 412 -22.11 -8.89 1.31
N ALA A 413 -21.12 -8.02 1.43
CA ALA A 413 -19.70 -8.38 1.38
C ALA A 413 -19.32 -9.38 2.50
N LYS A 414 -20.00 -9.34 3.67
CA LYS A 414 -19.84 -10.34 4.73
C LYS A 414 -20.40 -11.72 4.35
N THR A 415 -21.48 -11.76 3.56
CA THR A 415 -22.16 -13.01 3.17
C THR A 415 -21.58 -13.68 1.94
N GLU A 416 -20.88 -12.93 1.09
CA GLU A 416 -20.23 -13.43 -0.14
C GLU A 416 -18.70 -13.26 -0.05
N PRO A 417 -18.00 -13.88 0.94
CA PRO A 417 -16.55 -13.82 0.95
C PRO A 417 -16.03 -14.52 -0.32
N ASN A 418 -15.37 -13.74 -1.18
CA ASN A 418 -14.80 -14.13 -2.47
C ASN A 418 -14.39 -15.62 -2.54
N HIS A 419 -15.23 -16.45 -3.17
CA HIS A 419 -14.81 -17.74 -3.70
C HIS A 419 -13.98 -17.52 -4.96
N ARG A 420 -12.73 -17.09 -4.79
CA ARG A 420 -11.70 -17.18 -5.84
C ARG A 420 -10.38 -17.60 -5.20
N SER A 421 -10.17 -18.91 -5.17
CA SER A 421 -8.87 -19.57 -4.96
C SER A 421 -8.41 -20.20 -6.26
#